data_AF-A0A5D0V6E4-F1
#
_entry.id   AF-A0A5D0V6E4-F1
#
_cell.length_a   1.000
_cell.length_b   1.000
_cell.length_c   1.000
_cell.angle_alpha   90.00
_cell.angle_beta   90.00
_cell.angle_gamma   90.00
#
_symmetry.space_group_name_H-M   'P 1'
#
loop_
_entity.id
_entity.type
_entity.pdbx_description
1 polymer ?
#
loop_
_entity_poly.entity_id
_entity_poly.type
_entity_poly.pdbx_seq_one_letter_code
_entity_poly.pdbx_strand_id
1 'polypeptide(L)'
;MDDASLDPYSDLWDGSDPDWVILPSSDGDDDGGLPYNRRTGVAALICDDDLAAAVLRTMRAHGVPVVQLGPLTDQVARDQSL
;
A
#
# COMPACT_ATOMS: atom_id res chain seq x y z
N MET A 1 -28.73 -13.53 -14.73
CA MET A 1 -28.25 -12.50 -13.80
C MET A 1 -27.90 -13.24 -12.55
N ASP A 2 -26.62 -13.35 -12.24
CA ASP A 2 -26.01 -13.69 -10.94
C ASP A 2 -24.56 -14.08 -11.23
N ASP A 3 -23.63 -13.16 -11.00
CA ASP A 3 -22.24 -13.44 -10.58
C ASP A 3 -21.60 -12.12 -10.12
N ALA A 4 -22.21 -11.47 -9.13
CA ALA A 4 -21.56 -10.40 -8.40
C ALA A 4 -20.79 -11.02 -7.21
N SER A 5 -19.96 -12.05 -7.47
CA SER A 5 -18.86 -12.40 -6.56
C SER A 5 -17.76 -11.35 -6.70
N LEU A 6 -18.15 -10.09 -6.53
CA LEU A 6 -17.23 -8.99 -6.32
C LEU A 6 -16.56 -9.34 -5.00
N ASP A 7 -15.29 -9.73 -5.12
CA ASP A 7 -14.35 -9.85 -4.02
C ASP A 7 -14.67 -8.71 -3.03
N PRO A 8 -14.94 -8.98 -1.74
CA PRO A 8 -15.38 -7.96 -0.78
C PRO A 8 -14.38 -6.80 -0.60
N TYR A 9 -13.27 -6.85 -1.32
CA TYR A 9 -12.17 -5.90 -1.35
C TYR A 9 -12.20 -4.96 -2.57
N SER A 10 -13.10 -5.19 -3.54
CA SER A 10 -13.25 -4.36 -4.75
C SER A 10 -13.59 -2.89 -4.44
N ASP A 11 -14.26 -2.62 -3.31
CA ASP A 11 -14.54 -1.27 -2.83
C ASP A 11 -13.29 -0.54 -2.29
N LEU A 12 -12.28 -1.29 -1.82
CA LEU A 12 -11.01 -0.75 -1.32
C LEU A 12 -10.01 -0.56 -2.46
N TRP A 13 -9.91 -1.59 -3.31
CA TRP A 13 -9.01 -1.61 -4.46
C TRP A 13 -9.36 -2.79 -5.38
N ASP A 14 -9.64 -2.50 -6.66
CA ASP A 14 -10.03 -3.49 -7.68
C ASP A 14 -8.90 -3.85 -8.65
N GLY A 15 -7.68 -3.35 -8.42
CA GLY A 15 -6.54 -3.56 -9.31
C GLY A 15 -6.48 -2.64 -10.53
N SER A 16 -7.46 -1.74 -10.72
CA SER A 16 -7.52 -0.87 -11.90
C SER A 16 -6.65 0.39 -11.81
N ASP A 17 -6.36 0.86 -10.60
CA ASP A 17 -5.54 2.05 -10.37
C ASP A 17 -4.04 1.67 -10.23
N PRO A 18 -3.18 2.09 -11.20
CA PRO A 18 -1.76 1.75 -11.21
C PRO A 18 -0.91 2.54 -10.20
N ASP A 19 -1.48 3.53 -9.50
CA ASP A 19 -0.74 4.38 -8.58
C ASP A 19 -0.62 3.81 -7.16
N TRP A 20 -1.26 2.67 -6.91
CA TRP A 20 -1.13 1.94 -5.66
C TRP A 20 0.24 1.27 -5.54
N VAL A 21 0.78 1.34 -4.33
CA VAL A 21 2.01 0.65 -3.90
C VAL A 21 1.80 0.09 -2.50
N ILE A 22 2.62 -0.89 -2.13
CA ILE A 22 2.67 -1.39 -0.75
C ILE A 22 3.88 -0.77 -0.06
N LEU A 23 3.66 -0.08 1.05
CA LEU A 23 4.73 0.33 1.95
C LEU A 23 4.99 -0.83 2.93
N PRO A 24 6.22 -1.38 3.01
CA PRO A 24 6.51 -2.47 3.93
C PRO A 24 6.40 -2.01 5.38
N SER A 25 5.97 -2.90 6.27
CA SER A 25 6.03 -2.61 7.70
C SER A 25 7.48 -2.50 8.17
N SER A 26 7.74 -1.57 9.08
CA SER A 26 9.06 -1.36 9.70
C SER A 26 9.50 -2.56 10.55
N ASP A 27 8.56 -3.42 10.93
CA ASP A 27 8.80 -4.52 11.87
C ASP A 27 9.42 -5.77 11.22
N GLY A 28 9.67 -5.75 9.91
CA GLY A 28 10.38 -6.82 9.21
C GLY A 28 9.54 -8.06 8.90
N ASP A 29 8.24 -8.03 9.17
CA ASP A 29 7.31 -9.05 8.67
C ASP A 29 7.13 -8.90 7.16
N ASP A 30 7.61 -9.88 6.41
CA ASP A 30 7.53 -9.93 4.93
C ASP A 30 6.08 -9.87 4.41
N ASP A 31 5.12 -10.27 5.25
CA ASP A 31 3.69 -10.27 4.93
C ASP A 31 2.98 -8.96 5.29
N GLY A 32 3.57 -8.14 6.18
CA GLY A 32 3.01 -6.86 6.64
C GLY A 32 3.20 -5.72 5.65
N GLY A 33 2.34 -4.70 5.71
CA GLY A 33 2.47 -3.51 4.89
C GLY A 33 1.23 -2.62 4.90
N LEU A 34 1.34 -1.49 4.21
CA LEU A 34 0.28 -0.49 4.12
C LEU A 34 0.02 -0.17 2.64
N PRO A 35 -1.21 -0.39 2.14
CA PRO A 35 -1.61 0.08 0.82
C PRO A 35 -1.55 1.61 0.77
N TYR A 36 -0.84 2.15 -0.20
CA TYR A 36 -0.65 3.58 -0.38
C TYR A 36 -0.87 3.98 -1.84
N ASN A 37 -1.71 4.98 -2.08
CA ASN A 37 -1.91 5.55 -3.41
C ASN A 37 -1.01 6.77 -3.59
N ARG A 38 -0.02 6.68 -4.47
CA ARG A 38 0.97 7.76 -4.69
C ARG A 38 0.39 9.00 -5.35
N ARG A 39 -0.71 8.86 -6.10
CA ARG A 39 -1.36 9.98 -6.79
C ARG A 39 -2.17 10.84 -5.83
N THR A 40 -2.86 10.23 -4.87
CA THR A 40 -3.68 10.95 -3.88
C THR A 40 -2.94 11.22 -2.58
N GLY A 41 -1.85 10.50 -2.30
CA GLY A 41 -1.12 10.57 -1.04
C GLY A 41 -1.86 9.92 0.13
N VAL A 42 -2.85 9.06 -0.14
CA VAL A 42 -3.68 8.42 0.87
C VAL A 42 -3.19 7.00 1.14
N ALA A 43 -3.11 6.66 2.43
CA ALA A 43 -2.91 5.28 2.88
C ALA A 43 -4.24 4.67 3.31
N ALA A 44 -4.45 3.39 2.99
CA ALA A 44 -5.60 2.64 3.48
C ALA A 44 -5.22 1.94 4.79
N LEU A 45 -5.78 2.42 5.91
CA LEU A 45 -5.65 1.74 7.20
C LEU A 45 -6.76 0.69 7.33
N ILE A 46 -6.35 -0.57 7.41
CA ILE A 46 -7.24 -1.71 7.61
C ILE A 46 -7.01 -2.21 9.04
N CYS A 47 -8.01 -2.05 9.92
CA CYS A 47 -7.88 -2.37 11.35
C CYS A 47 -8.09 -3.85 11.67
N ASP A 48 -8.57 -4.64 10.70
CA ASP A 48 -8.74 -6.08 10.83
C ASP A 48 -7.51 -6.75 10.20
N ASP A 49 -6.76 -7.48 11.01
CA ASP A 49 -5.46 -8.04 10.62
C ASP A 49 -5.60 -9.10 9.52
N ASP A 50 -6.64 -9.94 9.58
CA ASP A 50 -6.92 -10.97 8.58
C ASP A 50 -7.31 -10.31 7.24
N LEU A 51 -8.11 -9.24 7.30
CA LEU A 51 -8.48 -8.43 6.15
C LEU A 51 -7.26 -7.72 5.54
N ALA A 52 -6.39 -7.15 6.37
CA ALA A 52 -5.19 -6.48 5.92
C ALA A 52 -4.26 -7.46 5.18
N ALA A 53 -4.03 -8.64 5.76
CA ALA A 53 -3.24 -9.69 5.14
C ALA A 53 -3.83 -10.14 3.79
N ALA A 54 -5.16 -10.33 3.71
CA ALA A 54 -5.83 -10.70 2.48
C ALA A 54 -5.65 -9.66 1.36
N VAL A 55 -5.89 -8.39 1.67
CA VAL A 55 -5.72 -7.28 0.71
C VAL A 55 -4.27 -7.19 0.21
N LEU A 56 -3.29 -7.25 1.11
CA LEU A 56 -1.87 -7.20 0.74
C LEU A 56 -1.49 -8.39 -0.14
N ARG A 57 -2.01 -9.59 0.14
CA ARG A 57 -1.75 -10.78 -0.68
C ARG A 57 -2.33 -10.63 -2.08
N THR A 58 -3.54 -10.09 -2.20
CA THR A 58 -4.17 -9.79 -3.50
C THR A 58 -3.37 -8.73 -4.26
N MET A 59 -2.99 -7.62 -3.63
CA MET A 59 -2.14 -6.59 -4.24
C MET A 59 -0.83 -7.16 -4.79
N ARG A 60 -0.13 -7.98 -4.00
CA ARG A 60 1.10 -8.67 -4.45
C ARG A 60 0.83 -9.61 -5.63
N ALA A 61 -0.24 -10.39 -5.59
CA ALA A 61 -0.62 -11.32 -6.68
C ALA A 61 -0.91 -10.59 -8.00
N HIS A 62 -1.42 -9.36 -7.92
CA HIS A 62 -1.65 -8.47 -9.06
C HIS A 62 -0.41 -7.68 -9.51
N GLY A 63 0.74 -7.87 -8.85
CA GLY A 63 2.01 -7.24 -9.22
C GLY A 63 2.17 -5.79 -8.73
N VAL A 64 1.40 -5.37 -7.73
CA VAL A 64 1.59 -4.06 -7.09
C VAL A 64 3.01 -3.98 -6.51
N PRO A 65 3.78 -2.94 -6.83
CA PRO A 65 5.14 -2.82 -6.35
C PRO A 65 5.18 -2.54 -4.85
N VAL A 66 6.11 -3.21 -4.16
CA VAL A 66 6.49 -2.88 -2.78
C VAL A 66 7.59 -1.82 -2.83
N VAL A 67 7.38 -0.69 -2.16
CA VAL A 67 8.31 0.45 -2.18
C VAL A 67 8.93 0.62 -0.80
N GLN A 68 10.23 0.43 -0.69
CA GLN A 68 10.96 0.83 0.52
C GLN A 68 11.11 2.35 0.57
N LEU A 69 10.71 2.93 1.69
CA LEU A 69 11.07 4.31 2.01
C LEU A 69 12.56 4.31 2.38
N GLY A 70 13.37 4.94 1.53
CA GLY A 70 14.77 5.21 1.87
C GLY A 70 14.87 6.13 3.09
N PRO A 71 16.06 6.25 3.70
CA PRO A 71 16.27 7.25 4.73
C PRO A 71 15.84 8.61 4.16
N LEU A 72 14.97 9.32 4.89
CA LEU A 72 14.77 10.75 4.70
C LEU A 72 16.12 11.39 5.02
N THR A 73 17.02 11.45 4.04
CA THR A 73 18.24 12.23 4.20
C THR A 73 17.79 13.66 4.47
N ASP A 74 18.43 14.26 5.48
CA ASP A 74 18.36 15.66 5.93
C ASP A 74 18.69 16.69 4.82
N GLN A 75 18.28 16.44 3.58
CA GLN A 75 18.51 17.33 2.45
C GLN A 75 17.80 18.68 2.67
N VAL A 76 16.72 18.71 3.47
CA VAL A 76 16.03 19.94 3.88
C VAL A 76 16.82 20.74 4.93
N ALA A 77 17.68 20.09 5.73
CA ALA A 77 18.50 20.79 6.73
C ALA A 77 19.70 21.53 6.11
N ARG A 78 20.16 21.13 4.91
CA ARG A 78 21.30 21.77 4.23
C ARG A 78 20.94 23.01 3.42
N ASP A 79 19.69 23.17 2.98
CA ASP A 79 19.27 24.37 2.23
C ASP A 79 18.91 25.57 3.12
N GLN A 80 18.88 25.42 4.46
CA GLN A 80 18.67 26.53 5.40
C GLN A 80 19.96 27.08 6.03
N SER A 81 21.14 26.66 5.57
CA SER A 81 22.44 27.17 6.04
C SER A 81 23.16 28.08 5.03
N LEU A 82 22.43 28.70 4.09
CA LEU A 82 22.97 29.66 3.11
C LEU A 82 22.60 31.11 3.48
#